data_AF-V4JCE9-F1
#
_entry.id   AF-V4JCE9-F1
#
_cell.length_a   1.000
_cell.length_b   1.000
_cell.length_c   1.000
_cell.angle_alpha   90.00
_cell.angle_beta   90.00
_cell.angle_gamma   90.00
#
_symmetry.space_group_name_H-M   'P 1'
#
loop_
_entity.id
_entity.type
_entity.pdbx_description
1 polymer ?
#
loop_
_entity_poly.entity_id
_entity_poly.type
_entity_poly.pdbx_seq_one_letter_code
_entity_poly.pdbx_strand_id
1 'polypeptide(L)'
;MPEQPVRLALVVAEFNYDITRLMEEKALSHAKFLDVEVPVVFHVPGFYDAPFGVAQVIRLDFIDAVAVIGAVIQGQTKHDELVANQAARALVDLSLQYGKPVTLGIIGP
;
A
#
# COMPACT_ATOMS: atom_id res chain seq x y z
N MET A 1 -6.00 8.33 23.27
CA MET A 1 -6.07 7.29 22.21
C MET A 1 -7.38 7.52 21.46
N PRO A 2 -7.47 7.31 20.14
CA PRO A 2 -8.70 7.58 19.41
C PRO A 2 -9.87 6.80 20.05
N GLU A 3 -11.04 7.43 20.11
CA GLU A 3 -12.26 6.83 20.70
C GLU A 3 -12.85 5.71 19.83
N GLN A 4 -12.34 5.54 18.60
CA GLN A 4 -12.77 4.53 17.62
C GLN A 4 -11.54 3.81 17.02
N PRO A 5 -11.68 2.52 16.67
CA PRO A 5 -10.61 1.76 16.03
C PRO A 5 -10.24 2.39 14.67
N VAL A 6 -8.95 2.47 14.40
CA VAL A 6 -8.42 2.99 13.13
C VAL A 6 -8.82 2.04 12.00
N ARG A 7 -9.24 2.61 10.86
CA ARG A 7 -9.62 1.87 9.64
C ARG A 7 -8.58 2.07 8.54
N LEU A 8 -7.87 1.00 8.24
CA LEU A 8 -6.81 0.96 7.24
C LEU A 8 -7.32 0.29 5.96
N ALA A 9 -7.11 0.90 4.79
CA ALA A 9 -7.21 0.17 3.52
C ALA A 9 -5.84 -0.43 3.15
N LEU A 10 -5.82 -1.64 2.59
CA LEU A 10 -4.62 -2.21 2.00
C LEU A 10 -4.68 -2.08 0.47
N VAL A 11 -3.57 -1.70 -0.15
CA VAL A 11 -3.37 -1.79 -1.60
C VAL A 11 -2.19 -2.72 -1.86
N VAL A 12 -2.45 -3.87 -2.48
CA VAL A 12 -1.47 -4.96 -2.59
C VAL A 12 -1.11 -5.19 -4.06
N ALA A 13 0.17 -5.04 -4.39
CA ALA A 13 0.69 -5.40 -5.70
C ALA A 13 0.86 -6.92 -5.82
N GLU A 14 0.36 -7.51 -6.90
CA GLU A 14 0.42 -8.97 -7.14
C GLU A 14 1.73 -9.40 -7.80
N PHE A 15 2.43 -8.52 -8.51
CA PHE A 15 3.75 -8.83 -9.07
C PHE A 15 4.73 -9.20 -7.95
N ASN A 16 5.46 -10.31 -8.13
CA ASN A 16 6.19 -11.04 -7.08
C ASN A 16 5.28 -11.66 -5.99
N TYR A 17 4.18 -12.29 -6.43
CA TYR A 17 3.11 -12.84 -5.60
C TYR A 17 3.58 -13.67 -4.39
N ASP A 18 4.57 -14.55 -4.58
CA ASP A 18 5.09 -15.39 -3.49
C ASP A 18 5.66 -14.56 -2.32
N ILE A 19 6.12 -13.34 -2.59
CA ILE A 19 6.59 -12.38 -1.60
C ILE A 19 5.41 -11.55 -1.09
N THR A 20 4.66 -10.93 -1.99
CA THR A 20 3.64 -9.93 -1.62
C THR A 20 2.45 -10.54 -0.87
N ARG A 21 2.10 -11.79 -1.16
CA ARG A 21 1.10 -12.54 -0.39
C ARG A 21 1.52 -12.72 1.07
N LEU A 22 2.78 -13.10 1.32
CA LEU A 22 3.29 -13.25 2.69
C LEU A 22 3.31 -11.90 3.44
N MET A 23 3.62 -10.81 2.73
CA MET A 23 3.56 -9.47 3.28
C MET A 23 2.12 -9.06 3.63
N GLU A 24 1.16 -9.35 2.76
CA GLU A 24 -0.28 -9.12 3.00
C GLU A 24 -0.76 -9.90 4.24
N GLU A 25 -0.48 -11.21 4.30
CA GLU A 25 -0.84 -12.05 5.45
C GLU A 25 -0.25 -11.50 6.76
N LYS A 26 1.01 -11.04 6.71
CA LYS A 26 1.68 -10.44 7.88
C LYS A 26 1.05 -9.10 8.27
N ALA A 27 0.73 -8.24 7.31
CA ALA A 27 0.10 -6.95 7.55
C ALA A 27 -1.29 -7.12 8.18
N LEU A 28 -2.12 -8.02 7.65
CA LEU A 28 -3.43 -8.34 8.21
C LEU A 28 -3.32 -8.92 9.63
N SER A 29 -2.38 -9.85 9.86
CA SER A 29 -2.13 -10.40 11.19
C SER A 29 -1.68 -9.32 12.19
N HIS A 30 -0.87 -8.37 11.75
CA HIS A 30 -0.37 -7.30 12.62
C HIS A 30 -1.44 -6.25 12.90
N ALA A 31 -2.25 -5.87 11.90
CA ALA A 31 -3.40 -4.99 12.09
C ALA A 31 -4.37 -5.58 13.14
N LYS A 32 -4.68 -6.87 13.03
CA LYS A 32 -5.50 -7.57 14.04
C LYS A 32 -4.89 -7.54 15.44
N PHE A 33 -3.56 -7.71 15.55
CA PHE A 33 -2.87 -7.65 16.85
C PHE A 33 -2.95 -6.26 17.49
N LEU A 34 -3.02 -5.20 16.67
CA LEU A 34 -3.13 -3.81 17.11
C LEU A 34 -4.57 -3.29 17.23
N ASP A 35 -5.58 -4.16 17.04
CA ASP A 35 -7.00 -3.77 17.03
C ASP A 35 -7.35 -2.71 15.96
N VAL A 36 -6.68 -2.80 14.80
CA VAL A 36 -6.92 -1.97 13.61
C VAL A 36 -7.84 -2.73 12.64
N GLU A 37 -8.88 -2.07 12.16
CA GLU A 37 -9.79 -2.62 11.16
C GLU A 37 -9.21 -2.50 9.76
N VAL A 38 -9.35 -3.55 8.95
CA VAL A 38 -9.01 -3.54 7.52
C VAL A 38 -10.27 -3.85 6.70
N PRO A 39 -11.15 -2.87 6.45
CA PRO A 39 -12.40 -3.10 5.73
C PRO A 39 -12.22 -3.28 4.22
N VAL A 40 -11.07 -2.87 3.66
CA VAL A 40 -10.79 -2.91 2.22
C VAL A 40 -9.38 -3.44 1.97
N VAL A 41 -9.27 -4.46 1.12
CA VAL A 41 -8.03 -4.88 0.48
C VAL A 41 -8.24 -4.76 -1.03
N PHE A 42 -7.39 -3.98 -1.69
CA PHE A 42 -7.47 -3.70 -3.12
C PHE A 42 -6.22 -4.21 -3.81
N HIS A 43 -6.36 -5.24 -4.64
CA HIS A 43 -5.25 -5.82 -5.39
C HIS A 43 -5.01 -5.06 -6.71
N VAL A 44 -3.74 -4.87 -7.05
CA VAL A 44 -3.30 -4.26 -8.31
C VAL A 44 -2.25 -5.15 -8.98
N PRO A 45 -2.10 -5.12 -10.32
CA PRO A 45 -1.17 -6.01 -11.01
C PRO A 45 0.29 -5.87 -10.55
N GLY A 46 0.76 -4.64 -10.31
CA GLY A 46 2.13 -4.39 -9.84
C GLY A 46 2.27 -3.09 -9.06
N PHE A 47 3.47 -2.84 -8.51
CA PHE A 47 3.72 -1.67 -7.66
C PHE A 47 3.54 -0.33 -8.42
N TYR A 48 3.78 -0.31 -9.73
CA TYR A 48 3.53 0.86 -10.56
C TYR A 48 2.06 1.29 -10.58
N ASP A 49 1.14 0.33 -10.41
CA ASP A 49 -0.31 0.54 -10.39
C ASP A 49 -0.84 0.89 -8.98
N ALA A 50 0.00 0.80 -7.94
CA ALA A 50 -0.41 1.08 -6.56
C ALA A 50 -0.99 2.50 -6.36
N PRO A 51 -0.45 3.58 -6.97
CA PRO A 51 -1.07 4.90 -6.89
C PRO A 51 -2.51 4.92 -7.38
N PHE A 52 -2.84 4.16 -8.42
CA PHE A 52 -4.24 4.05 -8.89
C PHE A 52 -5.12 3.38 -7.83
N GLY A 53 -4.68 2.25 -7.26
CA GLY A 53 -5.40 1.57 -6.18
C GLY A 53 -5.61 2.47 -4.96
N VAL A 54 -4.57 3.20 -4.54
CA VAL A 54 -4.66 4.18 -3.45
C VAL A 54 -5.68 5.26 -3.77
N ALA A 55 -5.66 5.83 -4.98
CA ALA A 55 -6.61 6.86 -5.38
C ALA A 55 -8.08 6.39 -5.36
N GLN A 56 -8.34 5.08 -5.51
CA GLN A 56 -9.69 4.51 -5.37
C GLN A 56 -10.13 4.41 -3.90
N VAL A 57 -9.24 3.96 -3.00
CA VAL A 57 -9.62 3.65 -1.62
C VAL A 57 -9.47 4.84 -0.66
N ILE A 58 -8.53 5.76 -0.89
CA ILE A 58 -8.24 6.87 0.02
C ILE A 58 -9.39 7.89 0.14
N ARG A 59 -10.20 8.00 -0.91
CA ARG A 59 -11.38 8.89 -0.97
C ARG A 59 -12.57 8.38 -0.15
N LEU A 60 -12.53 7.14 0.33
CA LEU A 60 -13.61 6.58 1.14
C LEU A 60 -13.58 7.25 2.52
N ASP A 61 -14.70 7.84 2.92
CA ASP A 61 -14.79 8.66 4.14
C ASP A 61 -14.47 7.86 5.42
N PHE A 62 -14.72 6.56 5.41
CA PHE A 62 -14.48 5.67 6.55
C PHE A 62 -13.06 5.10 6.61
N ILE A 63 -12.18 5.44 5.67
CA ILE A 63 -10.77 5.02 5.66
C ILE A 63 -9.91 6.14 6.25
N ASP A 64 -9.14 5.84 7.29
CA ASP A 64 -8.25 6.80 7.95
C ASP A 64 -6.86 6.86 7.29
N ALA A 65 -6.37 5.73 6.78
CA ALA A 65 -5.06 5.60 6.15
C ALA A 65 -5.02 4.44 5.15
N VAL A 66 -4.02 4.46 4.26
CA VAL A 66 -3.80 3.39 3.28
C VAL A 66 -2.41 2.79 3.44
N ALA A 67 -2.33 1.46 3.55
CA ALA A 67 -1.08 0.73 3.52
C ALA A 67 -0.83 0.11 2.15
N VAL A 68 0.22 0.57 1.46
CA VAL A 68 0.66 -0.04 0.21
C VAL A 68 1.62 -1.18 0.50
N ILE A 69 1.38 -2.34 -0.11
CA ILE A 69 2.20 -3.54 -0.01
C ILE A 69 2.67 -3.92 -1.41
N GLY A 70 3.97 -4.17 -1.57
CA GLY A 70 4.49 -4.64 -2.85
C GLY A 70 5.95 -5.08 -2.77
N ALA A 71 6.45 -5.62 -3.87
CA ALA A 71 7.86 -5.94 -4.00
C ALA A 71 8.38 -5.54 -5.39
N VAL A 72 9.54 -4.89 -5.40
CA VAL A 72 10.28 -4.48 -6.60
C VAL A 72 11.66 -5.10 -6.50
N ILE A 73 12.02 -5.98 -7.44
CA ILE A 73 13.28 -6.71 -7.42
C ILE A 73 14.20 -6.14 -8.48
N GLN A 74 15.46 -5.87 -8.11
CA GLN A 74 16.45 -5.35 -9.03
C GLN A 74 16.68 -6.31 -10.21
N GLY A 75 16.60 -5.75 -11.42
CA GLY A 75 16.81 -6.47 -12.67
C GLY A 75 18.12 -6.10 -13.36
N GLN A 76 18.20 -6.40 -14.66
CA GLN A 76 19.36 -6.07 -15.50
C GLN A 76 19.30 -4.65 -16.09
N THR A 77 18.17 -3.97 -15.97
CA THR A 77 17.93 -2.62 -16.48
C THR A 77 17.46 -1.73 -15.33
N LYS A 78 17.46 -0.40 -15.52
CA LYS A 78 16.97 0.58 -14.53
C LYS A 78 15.44 0.64 -14.40
N HIS A 79 14.73 -0.39 -14.85
CA HIS A 79 13.27 -0.41 -14.87
C HIS A 79 12.69 -0.44 -13.45
N ASP A 80 13.31 -1.19 -12.55
CA ASP A 80 12.99 -1.26 -11.12
C ASP A 80 13.09 0.10 -10.45
N GLU A 81 14.20 0.82 -10.65
CA GLU A 81 14.40 2.18 -10.11
C GLU A 81 13.33 3.16 -10.64
N LEU A 82 13.02 3.09 -11.94
CA LEU A 82 12.00 3.95 -12.55
C LEU A 82 10.62 3.68 -11.95
N VAL A 83 10.22 2.40 -11.86
CA VAL A 83 8.93 1.99 -11.30
C VAL A 83 8.81 2.41 -9.84
N ALA A 84 9.82 2.08 -9.01
CA ALA A 84 9.80 2.37 -7.59
C ALA A 84 9.72 3.89 -7.33
N ASN A 85 10.55 4.68 -8.00
CA ASN A 85 10.61 6.13 -7.79
C ASN A 85 9.35 6.85 -8.27
N GLN A 86 8.79 6.49 -9.42
CA GLN A 86 7.58 7.14 -9.93
C GLN A 86 6.36 6.79 -9.07
N ALA A 87 6.21 5.53 -8.68
CA ALA A 87 5.12 5.12 -7.79
C ALA A 87 5.26 5.78 -6.41
N ALA A 88 6.44 5.75 -5.79
CA ALA A 88 6.65 6.36 -4.47
C ALA A 88 6.34 7.87 -4.45
N ARG A 89 6.73 8.61 -5.50
CA ARG A 89 6.38 10.04 -5.64
C ARG A 89 4.87 10.25 -5.70
N ALA A 90 4.18 9.49 -6.55
CA ALA A 90 2.73 9.60 -6.67
C ALA A 90 2.00 9.23 -5.36
N LEU A 91 2.51 8.27 -4.59
CA LEU A 91 1.95 7.92 -3.27
C LEU A 91 2.08 9.07 -2.26
N VAL A 92 3.22 9.77 -2.24
CA VAL A 92 3.40 10.98 -1.41
C VAL A 92 2.42 12.07 -1.82
N ASP A 93 2.28 12.32 -3.13
CA ASP A 93 1.36 13.33 -3.64
C ASP A 93 -0.09 13.02 -3.26
N LEU A 94 -0.51 11.75 -3.37
CA LEU A 94 -1.85 11.30 -2.92
C LEU A 94 -2.03 11.48 -1.42
N SER A 95 -1.02 11.17 -0.60
CA SER A 95 -1.11 11.38 0.84
C SER A 95 -1.34 12.85 1.20
N LEU A 96 -0.57 13.76 0.57
CA LEU A 96 -0.69 15.19 0.78
C LEU A 96 -2.02 15.75 0.23
N GLN A 97 -2.42 15.31 -0.96
CA GLN A 97 -3.66 15.76 -1.60
C GLN A 97 -4.90 15.41 -0.78
N TYR A 98 -4.97 14.20 -0.23
CA TYR A 98 -6.15 13.73 0.51
C TYR A 98 -6.05 13.97 2.01
N GLY A 99 -4.89 14.43 2.51
CA GLY A 99 -4.67 14.66 3.94
C GLY A 99 -4.74 13.38 4.79
N LYS A 100 -4.54 12.21 4.16
CA LYS A 100 -4.58 10.89 4.80
C LYS A 100 -3.23 10.19 4.62
N PRO A 101 -2.68 9.51 5.63
CA PRO A 101 -1.42 8.79 5.49
C PRO A 101 -1.49 7.69 4.42
N VAL A 102 -0.47 7.64 3.56
CA VAL A 102 -0.23 6.52 2.63
C VAL A 102 1.15 5.95 2.93
N THR A 103 1.22 4.69 3.35
CA THR A 103 2.49 4.06 3.74
C THR A 103 3.16 3.37 2.56
N LEU A 104 4.49 3.26 2.63
CA LEU A 104 5.32 2.60 1.63
C LEU A 104 5.85 1.26 2.17
N GLY A 105 5.04 0.20 2.10
CA GLY A 105 5.42 -1.15 2.51
C GLY A 105 5.98 -1.97 1.35
N ILE A 106 7.11 -1.54 0.79
CA ILE A 106 7.78 -2.24 -0.32
C ILE A 106 9.02 -3.00 0.12
N ILE A 107 9.24 -4.17 -0.47
CA ILE A 107 10.54 -4.87 -0.46
C ILE A 107 11.23 -4.60 -1.78
N GLY A 108 12.41 -4.00 -1.76
CA GLY A 108 13.16 -3.66 -2.96
C GLY A 108 14.29 -2.67 -2.71
N PRO A 109 15.04 -2.31 -3.76
CA PRO A 109 16.06 -1.26 -3.70
C PRO A 109 15.48 0.13 -3.42
#